data_AF-A0A966IBP3-F1
#
_entry.id   AF-A0A966IBP3-F1
#
_cell.length_a   1.000
_cell.length_b   1.000
_cell.length_c   1.000
_cell.angle_alpha   90.00
_cell.angle_beta   90.00
_cell.angle_gamma   90.00
#
_symmetry.space_group_name_H-M   'P 1'
#
loop_
_entity.id
_entity.type
_entity.pdbx_description
1 polymer ?
#
loop_
_entity_poly.entity_id
_entity_poly.type
_entity_poly.pdbx_seq_one_letter_code
_entity_poly.pdbx_strand_id
1 'polypeptide(L)'
;MKRRTFDKLVSFVGLGLATLLFIFAGLLNFGANFANDSVASQLENQNISFPAKEAMPIETKDQLAKWAGMKVVTGEMARDYSDLYIWEHMKGSAIAVMGKPATYSEVSGVYMGLVRGGSTDVEKIKQYGDLRQTLFMGNTLRGMLLEAYAFGTLGVIAGYAAIASLVGGVLFLLLGIAGLMHIRRTPEDATI
;
A
#
# COMPACT_ATOMS: atom_id res chain seq x y z
N MET A 1 19.68 -15.90 45.25
CA MET A 1 20.67 -15.64 44.15
C MET A 1 21.39 -14.33 44.45
N LYS A 2 22.69 -14.18 44.10
CA LYS A 2 23.42 -12.91 44.32
C LYS A 2 22.86 -11.83 43.40
N ARG A 3 22.60 -10.63 43.94
CA ARG A 3 22.01 -9.51 43.19
C ARG A 3 22.85 -9.13 41.98
N ARG A 4 24.18 -9.07 42.14
CA ARG A 4 25.13 -8.82 41.04
C ARG A 4 25.03 -9.84 39.89
N THR A 5 24.74 -11.11 40.18
CA THR A 5 24.61 -12.14 39.12
C THR A 5 23.35 -11.94 38.32
N PHE A 6 22.24 -11.62 38.98
CA PHE A 6 20.97 -11.31 38.33
C PHE A 6 21.05 -10.04 37.50
N ASP A 7 21.57 -8.95 38.07
CA ASP A 7 21.72 -7.69 37.34
C ASP A 7 22.61 -7.87 36.10
N LYS A 8 23.66 -8.70 36.17
CA LYS A 8 24.50 -9.03 35.00
C LYS A 8 23.70 -9.73 33.91
N LEU A 9 22.94 -10.77 34.28
CA LEU A 9 22.10 -11.52 33.35
C LEU A 9 21.10 -10.59 32.66
N VAL A 10 20.35 -9.80 33.42
CA VAL A 10 19.34 -8.87 32.89
C VAL A 10 19.99 -7.81 31.98
N SER A 11 21.15 -7.28 32.38
CA SER A 11 21.87 -6.28 31.56
C SER A 11 22.32 -6.85 30.22
N PHE A 12 22.91 -8.05 30.20
CA PHE A 12 23.35 -8.69 28.96
C PHE A 12 22.19 -9.11 28.07
N VAL A 13 21.09 -9.59 28.65
CA VAL A 13 19.85 -9.85 27.90
C VAL A 13 19.32 -8.56 27.29
N GLY A 14 19.28 -7.46 28.05
CA GLY A 14 18.89 -6.14 27.54
C GLY A 14 19.76 -5.66 26.39
N LEU A 15 21.09 -5.78 26.50
CA LEU A 15 22.02 -5.43 25.42
C LEU A 15 21.86 -6.34 24.18
N GLY A 16 21.59 -7.63 24.39
CA GLY A 16 21.29 -8.56 23.31
C GLY A 16 20.01 -8.19 22.56
N LEU A 17 18.93 -7.88 23.28
CA LEU A 17 17.67 -7.40 22.71
C LEU A 17 17.84 -6.07 21.98
N ALA A 18 18.61 -5.14 22.56
CA ALA A 18 18.91 -3.86 21.91
C ALA A 18 19.60 -4.08 20.55
N THR A 19 20.61 -4.95 20.52
CA THR A 19 21.35 -5.29 19.29
C THR A 19 20.44 -5.89 18.23
N LEU A 20 19.59 -6.85 18.62
CA LEU A 20 18.62 -7.47 17.72
C LEU A 20 17.63 -6.44 17.15
N LEU A 21 17.11 -5.56 17.99
CA LEU A 21 16.16 -4.52 17.58
C LEU A 21 16.79 -3.48 16.65
N PHE A 22 18.07 -3.14 16.83
CA PHE A 22 18.78 -2.29 15.87
C PHE A 22 18.97 -2.96 14.51
N ILE A 23 19.25 -4.27 14.48
CA ILE A 23 19.30 -5.03 13.22
C ILE A 23 17.94 -4.99 12.52
N PHE A 24 16.85 -5.23 13.25
CA PHE A 24 15.50 -5.15 12.69
C PHE A 24 15.16 -3.74 12.21
N ALA A 25 15.51 -2.70 12.97
CA ALA A 25 15.31 -1.32 12.54
C ALA A 25 16.00 -1.06 11.18
N GLY A 26 17.23 -1.52 11.00
CA GLY A 26 17.96 -1.39 9.74
C GLY A 26 17.30 -2.14 8.59
N LEU A 27 16.95 -3.41 8.78
CA LEU A 27 16.34 -4.26 7.75
C LEU A 27 14.94 -3.76 7.35
N LEU A 28 14.12 -3.36 8.33
CA LEU A 28 12.78 -2.83 8.08
C LEU A 28 12.83 -1.48 7.37
N ASN A 29 13.78 -0.61 7.74
CA ASN A 29 13.97 0.67 7.06
C ASN A 29 14.42 0.48 5.61
N PHE A 30 15.30 -0.49 5.35
CA PHE A 30 15.67 -0.88 3.99
C PHE A 30 14.46 -1.36 3.19
N GLY A 31 13.64 -2.25 3.76
CA GLY A 31 12.42 -2.73 3.12
C GLY A 31 11.41 -1.62 2.83
N ALA A 32 11.26 -0.67 3.75
CA ALA A 32 10.40 0.51 3.57
C ALA A 32 10.85 1.36 2.38
N ASN A 33 12.15 1.67 2.29
CA ASN A 33 12.70 2.46 1.20
C ASN A 33 12.58 1.74 -0.14
N PHE A 34 12.94 0.45 -0.19
CA PHE A 34 12.79 -0.35 -1.39
C PHE A 34 11.36 -0.35 -1.93
N ALA A 35 10.37 -0.50 -1.03
CA ALA A 35 8.96 -0.47 -1.42
C ALA A 35 8.54 0.89 -1.99
N ASN A 36 8.89 1.98 -1.30
CA ASN A 36 8.55 3.33 -1.73
C ASN A 36 9.21 3.69 -3.08
N ASP A 37 10.49 3.39 -3.25
CA ASP A 37 11.25 3.68 -4.47
C ASP A 37 10.72 2.86 -5.66
N SER A 38 10.38 1.58 -5.43
CA SER A 38 9.80 0.71 -6.46
C SER A 38 8.43 1.21 -6.91
N VAL A 39 7.56 1.63 -5.97
CA VAL A 39 6.24 2.19 -6.31
C VAL A 39 6.39 3.51 -7.06
N ALA A 40 7.20 4.43 -6.53
CA ALA A 40 7.39 5.74 -7.14
C ALA A 40 7.93 5.63 -8.57
N SER A 41 9.00 4.86 -8.77
CA SER A 41 9.60 4.67 -10.10
C SER A 41 8.65 4.02 -11.10
N GLN A 42 7.87 3.01 -10.69
CA GLN A 42 6.90 2.37 -11.57
C GLN A 42 5.76 3.31 -11.95
N LEU A 43 5.22 4.07 -10.99
CA LEU A 43 4.12 5.00 -11.20
C LEU A 43 4.56 6.24 -12.01
N GLU A 44 5.75 6.77 -11.76
CA GLU A 44 6.33 7.86 -12.55
C GLU A 44 6.46 7.48 -14.02
N ASN A 45 6.89 6.24 -14.31
CA ASN A 45 6.99 5.72 -15.67
C ASN A 45 5.63 5.58 -16.37
N GLN A 46 4.52 5.43 -15.64
CA GLN A 46 3.18 5.46 -16.25
C GLN A 46 2.82 6.85 -16.79
N ASN A 47 3.43 7.90 -16.24
CA ASN A 47 3.20 9.29 -16.61
C ASN A 47 1.71 9.68 -16.66
N ILE A 48 0.92 9.17 -15.71
CA ILE A 48 -0.50 9.49 -15.54
C ILE A 48 -0.66 10.61 -14.50
N SER A 49 -1.67 11.46 -14.67
CA SER A 49 -1.94 12.60 -13.80
C SER A 49 -3.42 12.74 -13.51
N PHE A 50 -3.75 13.21 -12.32
CA PHE A 50 -5.11 13.64 -12.02
C PHE A 50 -5.43 14.90 -12.84
N PRO A 51 -6.64 14.99 -13.41
CA PRO A 51 -7.04 16.19 -14.13
C PRO A 51 -7.27 17.36 -13.16
N ALA A 52 -7.57 18.54 -13.71
CA ALA A 52 -8.09 19.65 -12.91
C ALA A 52 -9.41 19.24 -12.22
N LYS A 53 -9.71 19.84 -11.07
CA LYS A 53 -10.89 19.47 -10.25
C LYS A 53 -12.18 19.52 -11.07
N GLU A 54 -12.29 20.48 -11.98
CA GLU A 54 -13.45 20.72 -12.85
C GLU A 54 -13.73 19.56 -13.79
N ALA A 55 -12.69 18.82 -14.20
CA ALA A 55 -12.76 17.70 -15.12
C ALA A 55 -12.82 16.33 -14.41
N MET A 56 -12.95 16.30 -13.08
CA MET A 56 -13.10 15.06 -12.32
C MET A 56 -14.56 14.55 -12.34
N PRO A 57 -14.79 13.24 -12.15
CA PRO A 57 -16.13 12.68 -12.02
C PRO A 57 -16.91 13.33 -10.88
N ILE A 58 -18.16 13.73 -11.13
CA ILE A 58 -18.99 14.51 -10.18
C ILE A 58 -19.10 13.80 -8.82
N GLU A 59 -19.35 12.49 -8.83
CA GLU A 59 -19.57 11.68 -7.62
C GLU A 59 -18.36 11.61 -6.68
N THR A 60 -17.14 11.74 -7.22
CA THR A 60 -15.89 11.55 -6.48
C THR A 60 -14.97 12.78 -6.49
N LYS A 61 -15.37 13.85 -7.16
CA LYS A 61 -14.61 15.08 -7.37
C LYS A 61 -14.08 15.70 -6.08
N ASP A 62 -14.88 15.72 -5.01
CA ASP A 62 -14.44 16.32 -3.74
C ASP A 62 -13.39 15.48 -3.02
N GLN A 63 -13.45 14.15 -3.16
CA GLN A 63 -12.43 13.24 -2.62
C GLN A 63 -11.13 13.34 -3.41
N LEU A 64 -11.23 13.50 -4.73
CA LEU A 64 -10.10 13.64 -5.64
C LEU A 64 -9.49 15.05 -5.66
N ALA A 65 -10.18 16.06 -5.12
CA ALA A 65 -9.74 17.45 -5.18
C ALA A 65 -8.35 17.68 -4.58
N LYS A 66 -8.00 16.93 -3.52
CA LYS A 66 -6.66 16.95 -2.90
C LYS A 66 -5.56 16.57 -3.88
N TRP A 67 -5.89 15.85 -4.96
CA TRP A 67 -4.95 15.36 -5.96
C TRP A 67 -4.90 16.17 -7.26
N ALA A 68 -5.71 17.22 -7.39
CA ALA A 68 -5.90 17.92 -8.67
C ALA A 68 -4.58 18.38 -9.31
N GLY A 69 -4.38 18.03 -10.59
CA GLY A 69 -3.20 18.38 -11.38
C GLY A 69 -1.90 17.65 -11.01
N MET A 70 -1.90 16.79 -9.99
CA MET A 70 -0.70 16.06 -9.59
C MET A 70 -0.50 14.78 -10.41
N LYS A 71 0.77 14.40 -10.59
CA LYS A 71 1.14 13.09 -11.12
C LYS A 71 0.83 12.00 -10.09
N VAL A 72 0.38 10.84 -10.55
CA VAL A 72 0.19 9.68 -9.68
C VAL A 72 1.56 9.06 -9.42
N VAL A 73 2.12 9.26 -8.23
CA VAL A 73 3.48 8.78 -7.88
C VAL A 73 3.55 8.06 -6.53
N THR A 74 2.45 7.99 -5.79
CA THR A 74 2.39 7.27 -4.51
C THR A 74 1.33 6.17 -4.56
N GLY A 75 1.44 5.19 -3.66
CA GLY A 75 0.43 4.14 -3.53
C GLY A 75 -0.96 4.68 -3.21
N GLU A 76 -1.07 5.71 -2.35
CA GLU A 76 -2.36 6.34 -2.05
C GLU A 76 -2.98 7.01 -3.29
N MET A 77 -2.17 7.75 -4.06
CA MET A 77 -2.61 8.32 -5.33
C MET A 77 -3.04 7.23 -6.31
N ALA A 78 -2.32 6.11 -6.40
CA ALA A 78 -2.67 5.00 -7.29
C ALA A 78 -4.04 4.39 -6.93
N ARG A 79 -4.31 4.20 -5.63
CA ARG A 79 -5.62 3.77 -5.15
C ARG A 79 -6.71 4.76 -5.51
N ASP A 80 -6.53 6.04 -5.19
CA ASP A 80 -7.56 7.05 -5.44
C ASP A 80 -7.79 7.23 -6.96
N TYR A 81 -6.75 7.17 -7.80
CA TYR A 81 -6.90 7.17 -9.26
C TYR A 81 -7.66 5.92 -9.76
N SER A 82 -7.42 4.75 -9.16
CA SER A 82 -8.13 3.51 -9.50
C SER A 82 -9.60 3.54 -9.11
N ASP A 83 -9.89 3.81 -7.84
CA ASP A 83 -11.21 3.61 -7.24
C ASP A 83 -12.14 4.82 -7.42
N LEU A 84 -11.58 6.02 -7.52
CA LEU A 84 -12.37 7.25 -7.61
C LEU A 84 -12.39 7.84 -9.01
N TYR A 85 -11.39 7.55 -9.85
CA TYR A 85 -11.32 8.09 -11.22
C TYR A 85 -11.65 7.04 -12.29
N ILE A 86 -10.83 5.99 -12.44
CA ILE A 86 -11.04 4.98 -13.50
C ILE A 86 -12.38 4.26 -13.31
N TRP A 87 -12.72 3.91 -12.07
CA TRP A 87 -13.98 3.22 -11.78
C TRP A 87 -15.22 4.00 -12.20
N GLU A 88 -15.25 5.32 -11.97
CA GLU A 88 -16.38 6.16 -12.38
C GLU A 88 -16.53 6.20 -13.91
N HIS A 89 -15.41 6.28 -14.65
CA HIS A 89 -15.44 6.22 -16.11
C HIS A 89 -15.95 4.86 -16.61
N MET A 90 -15.50 3.76 -16.01
CA MET A 90 -15.99 2.43 -16.35
C MET A 90 -17.49 2.27 -16.09
N LYS A 91 -17.97 2.75 -14.94
CA LYS A 91 -19.41 2.77 -14.63
C LYS A 91 -20.18 3.60 -15.64
N GLY A 92 -19.68 4.79 -15.99
CA GLY A 92 -20.28 5.64 -17.02
C GLY A 92 -20.39 4.92 -18.38
N SER A 93 -19.32 4.28 -18.83
CA SER A 93 -19.33 3.49 -20.08
C SER A 93 -20.33 2.34 -20.03
N ALA A 94 -20.43 1.64 -18.89
CA ALA A 94 -21.40 0.56 -18.72
C ALA A 94 -22.84 1.09 -18.77
N ILE A 95 -23.15 2.15 -18.01
CA ILE A 95 -24.49 2.76 -17.98
C ILE A 95 -24.90 3.25 -19.38
N ALA A 96 -23.98 3.84 -20.14
CA ALA A 96 -24.27 4.36 -21.48
C ALA A 96 -24.74 3.27 -22.48
N VAL A 97 -24.34 2.02 -22.28
CA VAL A 97 -24.68 0.90 -23.19
C VAL A 97 -25.72 -0.04 -22.59
N MET A 98 -25.64 -0.30 -21.29
CA MET A 98 -26.48 -1.27 -20.57
C MET A 98 -27.69 -0.63 -19.89
N GLY A 99 -27.72 0.70 -19.76
CA GLY A 99 -28.69 1.43 -18.93
C GLY A 99 -28.50 1.24 -17.42
N LYS A 100 -27.44 0.52 -17.01
CA LYS A 100 -27.10 0.24 -15.61
C LYS A 100 -25.60 0.01 -15.47
N PRO A 101 -25.03 0.14 -14.25
CA PRO A 101 -23.70 -0.39 -13.97
C PRO A 101 -23.65 -1.87 -14.33
N ALA A 102 -22.56 -2.30 -14.95
CA ALA A 102 -22.36 -3.68 -15.34
C ALA A 102 -20.88 -4.05 -15.25
N THR A 103 -20.63 -5.29 -14.86
CA THR A 103 -19.30 -5.88 -14.81
C THR A 103 -18.82 -6.31 -16.19
N TYR A 104 -17.51 -6.53 -16.34
CA TYR A 104 -16.95 -7.15 -17.55
C TYR A 104 -17.64 -8.47 -17.88
N SER A 105 -17.91 -9.32 -16.88
CA SER A 105 -18.51 -10.63 -17.08
C SER A 105 -19.93 -10.53 -17.63
N GLU A 106 -20.76 -9.63 -17.08
CA GLU A 106 -22.11 -9.38 -17.59
C GLU A 106 -22.09 -8.90 -19.04
N VAL A 107 -21.24 -7.90 -19.36
CA VAL A 107 -21.14 -7.37 -20.73
C VAL A 107 -20.60 -8.43 -21.70
N SER A 108 -19.61 -9.20 -21.27
CA SER A 108 -19.05 -10.31 -22.06
C SER A 108 -20.10 -11.39 -22.32
N GLY A 109 -20.94 -11.70 -21.33
CA GLY A 109 -22.08 -12.61 -21.50
C GLY A 109 -23.06 -12.16 -22.58
N VAL A 110 -23.44 -10.88 -22.57
CA VAL A 110 -24.32 -10.32 -23.62
C VAL A 110 -23.65 -10.35 -24.98
N TYR A 111 -22.38 -9.92 -25.07
CA TYR A 111 -21.61 -9.98 -26.31
C TYR A 111 -21.56 -11.40 -26.90
N MET A 112 -21.23 -12.40 -26.07
CA MET A 112 -21.18 -13.79 -26.50
C MET A 112 -22.55 -14.32 -26.93
N GLY A 113 -23.63 -13.89 -26.26
CA GLY A 113 -25.00 -14.18 -26.67
C GLY A 113 -25.33 -13.64 -28.06
N LEU A 114 -24.91 -12.41 -28.38
CA LEU A 114 -25.11 -11.80 -29.71
C LEU A 114 -24.34 -12.58 -30.79
N VAL A 115 -23.05 -12.84 -30.56
CA VAL A 115 -22.18 -13.50 -31.55
C VAL A 115 -22.56 -14.97 -31.77
N ARG A 116 -22.79 -15.73 -30.69
CA ARG A 116 -23.13 -17.16 -30.79
C ARG A 116 -24.59 -17.41 -31.14
N GLY A 117 -25.49 -16.48 -30.78
CA GLY A 117 -26.90 -16.53 -31.15
C GLY A 117 -27.17 -16.19 -32.61
N GLY A 118 -26.15 -15.81 -33.39
CA GLY A 118 -26.29 -15.48 -34.81
C GLY A 118 -26.94 -14.12 -35.07
N SER A 119 -26.80 -13.16 -34.15
CA SER A 119 -27.31 -11.80 -34.34
C SER A 119 -26.69 -11.17 -35.59
N THR A 120 -27.52 -10.54 -36.43
CA THR A 120 -27.08 -9.77 -37.61
C THR A 120 -26.94 -8.27 -37.32
N ASP A 121 -27.24 -7.84 -36.09
CA ASP A 121 -27.06 -6.47 -35.62
C ASP A 121 -25.57 -6.18 -35.36
N VAL A 122 -24.89 -5.75 -36.42
CA VAL A 122 -23.44 -5.46 -36.42
C VAL A 122 -23.09 -4.31 -35.48
N GLU A 123 -23.95 -3.29 -35.40
CA GLU A 123 -23.72 -2.13 -34.54
C GLU A 123 -23.75 -2.52 -33.07
N LYS A 124 -24.73 -3.33 -32.67
CA LYS A 124 -24.84 -3.81 -31.29
C LYS A 124 -23.71 -4.78 -30.92
N ILE A 125 -23.31 -5.67 -31.84
CA ILE A 125 -22.14 -6.54 -31.62
C ILE A 125 -20.89 -5.69 -31.38
N LYS A 126 -20.66 -4.67 -32.22
CA LYS A 126 -19.53 -3.75 -32.05
C LYS A 126 -19.60 -3.00 -30.73
N GLN A 127 -20.75 -2.43 -30.39
CA GLN A 127 -20.95 -1.66 -29.16
C GLN A 127 -20.60 -2.48 -27.91
N TYR A 128 -21.09 -3.72 -27.82
CA TYR A 128 -20.79 -4.61 -26.71
C TYR A 128 -19.34 -5.13 -26.73
N GLY A 129 -18.78 -5.30 -27.93
CA GLY A 129 -17.36 -5.64 -28.13
C GLY A 129 -16.41 -4.56 -27.62
N ASP A 130 -16.70 -3.30 -27.93
CA ASP A 130 -15.92 -2.14 -27.47
C ASP A 130 -16.09 -1.94 -25.95
N LEU A 131 -17.32 -2.10 -25.43
CA LEU A 131 -17.56 -1.97 -24.00
C LEU A 131 -16.84 -3.05 -23.19
N ARG A 132 -16.91 -4.33 -23.58
CA ARG A 132 -16.20 -5.39 -22.85
C ARG A 132 -14.69 -5.16 -22.88
N GLN A 133 -14.14 -4.63 -23.99
CA GLN A 133 -12.72 -4.30 -24.08
C GLN A 133 -12.36 -3.14 -23.14
N THR A 134 -13.18 -2.09 -23.13
CA THR A 134 -13.04 -0.95 -22.20
C THR A 134 -13.04 -1.40 -20.76
N LEU A 135 -14.03 -2.23 -20.36
CA LEU A 135 -14.13 -2.74 -19.00
C LEU A 135 -12.99 -3.69 -18.64
N PHE A 136 -12.51 -4.49 -19.60
CA PHE A 136 -11.35 -5.35 -19.40
C PHE A 136 -10.10 -4.51 -19.12
N MET A 137 -9.77 -3.56 -20.01
CA MET A 137 -8.60 -2.69 -19.85
C MET A 137 -8.69 -1.89 -18.54
N GLY A 138 -9.86 -1.35 -18.22
CA GLY A 138 -10.10 -0.63 -16.98
C GLY A 138 -9.86 -1.50 -15.74
N ASN A 139 -10.39 -2.73 -15.70
CA ASN A 139 -10.13 -3.66 -14.59
C ASN A 139 -8.64 -4.01 -14.46
N THR A 140 -7.94 -4.22 -15.58
CA THR A 140 -6.49 -4.51 -15.57
C THR A 140 -5.69 -3.32 -15.05
N LEU A 141 -5.96 -2.10 -15.53
CA LEU A 141 -5.30 -0.88 -15.04
C LEU A 141 -5.55 -0.67 -13.55
N ARG A 142 -6.80 -0.83 -13.10
CA ARG A 142 -7.17 -0.75 -11.69
C ARG A 142 -6.44 -1.78 -10.84
N GLY A 143 -6.33 -3.02 -11.32
CA GLY A 143 -5.58 -4.09 -10.67
C GLY A 143 -4.12 -3.69 -10.42
N MET A 144 -3.41 -3.26 -11.46
CA MET A 144 -2.00 -2.84 -11.34
C MET A 144 -1.80 -1.65 -10.40
N LEU A 145 -2.71 -0.67 -10.43
CA LEU A 145 -2.64 0.47 -9.50
C LEU A 145 -2.91 0.07 -8.04
N LEU A 146 -3.83 -0.87 -7.82
CA LEU A 146 -4.12 -1.39 -6.49
C LEU A 146 -2.99 -2.30 -5.96
N GLU A 147 -2.26 -2.98 -6.83
CA GLU A 147 -1.01 -3.66 -6.48
C GLU A 147 0.06 -2.65 -6.01
N ALA A 148 0.24 -1.54 -6.73
CA ALA A 148 1.14 -0.47 -6.31
C ALA A 148 0.73 0.13 -4.95
N TYR A 149 -0.58 0.30 -4.71
CA TYR A 149 -1.10 0.70 -3.39
C TYR A 149 -0.78 -0.32 -2.30
N ALA A 150 -1.01 -1.61 -2.54
CA ALA A 150 -0.73 -2.67 -1.58
C ALA A 150 0.76 -2.72 -1.23
N PHE A 151 1.64 -2.64 -2.23
CA PHE A 151 3.09 -2.65 -2.02
C PHE A 151 3.57 -1.39 -1.29
N GLY A 152 3.04 -0.21 -1.64
CA GLY A 152 3.31 1.03 -0.91
C GLY A 152 2.86 0.97 0.54
N THR A 153 1.71 0.33 0.81
CA THR A 153 1.21 0.12 2.17
C THR A 153 2.16 -0.77 2.99
N LEU A 154 2.71 -1.83 2.38
CA LEU A 154 3.76 -2.64 3.03
C LEU A 154 4.99 -1.81 3.37
N GLY A 155 5.40 -0.89 2.49
CA GLY A 155 6.48 0.06 2.74
C GLY A 155 6.22 0.95 3.95
N VAL A 156 5.01 1.52 4.05
CA VAL A 156 4.59 2.34 5.21
C VAL A 156 4.62 1.53 6.51
N ILE A 157 4.08 0.30 6.50
CA ILE A 157 4.09 -0.59 7.67
C ILE A 157 5.53 -0.92 8.10
N ALA A 158 6.40 -1.24 7.14
CA ALA A 158 7.81 -1.50 7.40
C ALA A 158 8.50 -0.27 8.01
N GLY A 159 8.18 0.94 7.54
CA GLY A 159 8.69 2.19 8.08
C GLY A 159 8.30 2.38 9.56
N TYR A 160 7.02 2.18 9.91
CA TYR A 160 6.58 2.25 11.31
C TYR A 160 7.24 1.17 12.18
N ALA A 161 7.36 -0.05 11.68
CA ALA A 161 8.02 -1.14 12.39
C ALA A 161 9.52 -0.87 12.60
N ALA A 162 10.17 -0.21 11.63
CA ALA A 162 11.56 0.21 11.74
C ALA A 162 11.74 1.24 12.87
N ILE A 163 10.87 2.24 12.94
CA ILE A 163 10.87 3.26 14.00
C ILE A 163 10.64 2.62 15.37
N ALA A 164 9.62 1.76 15.49
CA ALA A 164 9.32 1.06 16.74
C ALA A 164 10.51 0.21 17.22
N SER A 165 11.16 -0.50 16.29
CA SER A 165 12.35 -1.30 16.57
C SER A 165 13.54 -0.42 16.99
N LEU A 166 13.73 0.74 16.34
CA LEU A 166 14.78 1.69 16.71
C LEU A 166 14.57 2.24 18.13
N VAL A 167 13.35 2.69 18.46
CA VAL A 167 13.01 3.22 19.78
C VAL A 167 13.17 2.14 20.86
N GLY A 168 12.69 0.92 20.59
CA GLY A 168 12.89 -0.23 21.47
C GLY A 168 14.38 -0.55 21.67
N GLY A 169 15.16 -0.53 20.60
CA GLY A 169 16.61 -0.75 20.66
C GLY A 169 17.32 0.27 21.55
N VAL A 170 17.00 1.56 21.39
CA VAL A 170 17.54 2.63 22.24
C VAL A 170 17.14 2.43 23.70
N LEU A 171 15.88 2.11 23.98
CA LEU A 171 15.40 1.88 25.34
C LEU A 171 16.16 0.73 26.01
N PHE A 172 16.26 -0.43 25.35
CA PHE A 172 16.97 -1.59 25.90
C PHE A 172 18.47 -1.35 26.04
N LEU A 173 19.07 -0.55 25.15
CA LEU A 173 20.46 -0.13 25.28
C LEU A 173 20.67 0.69 26.56
N LEU A 174 19.81 1.68 26.79
CA LEU A 174 19.87 2.53 28.00
C LEU A 174 19.65 1.71 29.27
N LEU A 175 18.67 0.79 29.28
CA LEU A 175 18.43 -0.11 30.42
C LEU A 175 19.60 -1.06 30.67
N GLY A 176 20.19 -1.61 29.61
CA GLY A 176 21.39 -2.46 29.70
C GLY A 176 22.57 -1.71 30.31
N ILE A 177 22.84 -0.48 29.84
CA ILE A 177 23.89 0.38 30.40
C ILE A 177 23.60 0.72 31.87
N ALA A 178 22.36 1.09 32.19
CA ALA A 178 21.96 1.41 33.56
C ALA A 178 22.13 0.20 34.50
N GLY A 179 21.79 -1.01 34.04
CA GLY A 179 22.04 -2.24 34.79
C GLY A 179 23.53 -2.50 35.04
N LEU A 180 24.39 -2.27 34.05
CA LEU A 180 25.84 -2.34 34.21
C LEU A 180 26.38 -1.29 35.19
N MET A 181 25.84 -0.08 35.18
CA MET A 181 26.17 0.97 36.15
C MET A 181 25.70 0.61 37.55
N HIS A 182 24.52 0.01 37.69
CA HIS A 182 23.97 -0.45 38.97
C HIS A 182 24.88 -1.50 39.62
N ILE A 183 25.36 -2.49 38.87
CA ILE A 183 26.27 -3.53 39.36
C ILE A 183 27.53 -2.95 40.02
N ARG A 184 28.08 -1.86 39.47
CA ARG A 184 29.27 -1.19 40.03
C ARG A 184 29.02 -0.61 41.42
N ARG A 185 27.77 -0.32 41.77
CA ARG A 185 27.35 0.26 43.05
C ARG A 185 26.76 -0.78 44.01
N THR A 186 26.40 -1.97 43.53
CA THR A 186 25.83 -3.03 44.36
C THR A 186 26.91 -3.71 45.24
N PRO A 187 26.69 -3.86 46.55
CA PRO A 187 27.55 -4.66 47.45
C PRO A 187 27.67 -6.13 47.02
N GLU A 188 28.74 -6.82 47.45
CA GLU A 188 29.01 -8.21 47.04
C GLU A 188 28.15 -9.26 47.75
N ASP A 189 27.68 -8.93 48.94
CA ASP A 189 26.83 -9.71 49.82
C ASP A 189 25.33 -9.51 49.55
N ALA A 190 24.97 -8.50 48.75
CA ALA A 190 23.58 -8.22 48.41
C ALA A 190 22.90 -9.42 47.71
N THR A 191 21.78 -9.85 48.28
CA THR A 191 20.89 -10.87 47.71
C THR A 191 19.66 -10.24 47.07
N ILE A 192 18.99 -10.99 46.21
CA ILE A 192 17.69 -10.60 45.60
C ILE A 192 16.58 -10.71 46.62
#